data_AF-A0A6P0DSG4-F1
#
_entry.id   AF-A0A6P0DSG4-F1
#
_cell.length_a   1.000
_cell.length_b   1.000
_cell.length_c   1.000
_cell.angle_alpha   90.00
_cell.angle_beta   90.00
_cell.angle_gamma   90.00
#
_symmetry.space_group_name_H-M   'P 1'
#
loop_
_entity.id
_entity.type
_entity.pdbx_description
1 polymer ?
#
loop_
_entity_poly.entity_id
_entity_poly.type
_entity_poly.pdbx_seq_one_letter_code
_entity_poly.pdbx_strand_id
1 'polypeptide(L)'
;NAETDPPWGSKYTANINLQMNYWLPVPANLPECIQPLVAMVEELAETGSVVAHRHYRARGWVMHHNTDLWRAAGPIDGAKWGLWPTGGVWLTAQLLDLCNYLDDPEAMRRRLFPVAKGAAQFLFDVLVPLPGTDYLVTNPS
;
A
#
# COMPACT_ATOMS: atom_id res chain seq x y z
N ASN A 1 -12.13 20.58 -5.05
CA ASN A 1 -11.82 21.13 -3.72
C ASN A 1 -12.04 22.64 -3.78
N ALA A 2 -12.72 23.23 -2.80
CA ALA A 2 -12.94 24.69 -2.73
C ALA A 2 -11.81 25.44 -2.00
N GLU A 3 -10.92 24.71 -1.30
CA GLU A 3 -9.83 25.25 -0.50
C GLU A 3 -8.47 24.93 -1.15
N THR A 4 -7.52 25.85 -1.00
CA THR A 4 -6.13 25.69 -1.48
C THR A 4 -5.23 24.98 -0.46
N ASP A 5 -5.63 24.93 0.81
CA ASP A 5 -4.94 24.22 1.90
C ASP A 5 -5.96 23.39 2.71
N PRO A 6 -6.49 22.31 2.13
CA PRO A 6 -7.52 21.52 2.77
C PRO A 6 -6.96 20.68 3.93
N PRO A 7 -7.82 20.25 4.88
CA PRO A 7 -7.42 19.35 5.96
C PRO A 7 -6.69 18.10 5.45
N TRP A 8 -5.53 17.80 6.06
CA TRP A 8 -4.62 16.72 5.65
C TRP A 8 -4.22 16.74 4.17
N GLY A 9 -4.22 17.92 3.55
CA GLY A 9 -3.93 18.11 2.14
C GLY A 9 -4.94 17.44 1.19
N SER A 10 -6.09 16.96 1.70
CA SER A 10 -7.01 16.11 0.94
C SER A 10 -6.29 14.94 0.23
N LYS A 11 -5.22 14.44 0.87
CA LYS A 11 -4.32 13.42 0.34
C LYS A 11 -4.92 12.01 0.43
N TYR A 12 -4.15 11.04 -0.04
CA TYR A 12 -4.47 9.63 0.08
C TYR A 12 -3.84 9.06 1.36
N THR A 13 -4.59 9.13 2.47
CA THR A 13 -4.20 8.49 3.73
C THR A 13 -4.52 7.00 3.69
N ALA A 14 -3.50 6.15 3.62
CA ALA A 14 -3.61 4.71 3.43
C ALA A 14 -3.30 3.87 4.68
N ASN A 15 -3.50 4.43 5.88
CA ASN A 15 -3.57 3.64 7.11
C ASN A 15 -5.01 3.34 7.56
N ILE A 16 -6.01 3.79 6.79
CA ILE A 16 -7.43 3.38 6.87
C ILE A 16 -8.29 4.05 5.78
N ASN A 17 -8.09 5.36 5.51
CA ASN A 17 -9.07 6.15 4.74
C ASN A 17 -9.18 5.72 3.28
N LEU A 18 -8.03 5.55 2.62
CA LEU A 18 -7.99 5.10 1.24
C LEU A 18 -8.59 3.70 1.10
N GLN A 19 -8.24 2.78 2.01
CA GLN A 19 -8.83 1.44 2.05
C GLN A 19 -10.35 1.51 2.13
N MET A 20 -10.86 2.31 3.07
CA MET A 20 -12.30 2.48 3.33
C MET A 20 -13.07 2.98 2.11
N ASN A 21 -12.49 3.92 1.35
CA ASN A 21 -13.10 4.42 0.11
C ASN A 21 -13.33 3.29 -0.92
N TYR A 22 -12.55 2.21 -0.85
CA TYR A 22 -12.57 1.10 -1.81
C TYR A 22 -13.03 -0.23 -1.21
N TRP A 23 -13.69 -0.25 -0.04
CA TRP A 23 -14.27 -1.49 0.50
C TRP A 23 -15.47 -1.99 -0.31
N LEU A 24 -16.30 -1.08 -0.80
CA LEU A 24 -17.59 -1.41 -1.41
C LEU A 24 -17.64 -1.46 -2.95
N PRO A 25 -16.75 -0.83 -3.76
CA PRO A 25 -16.92 -0.83 -5.21
C PRO A 25 -17.25 -2.19 -5.82
N VAL A 26 -16.45 -3.23 -5.59
CA VAL A 26 -16.73 -4.55 -6.19
C VAL A 26 -17.94 -5.24 -5.54
N PRO A 27 -18.05 -5.35 -4.20
CA PRO A 27 -19.22 -5.94 -3.56
C PRO A 27 -20.56 -5.24 -3.87
N ALA A 28 -20.52 -3.95 -4.20
CA ALA A 28 -21.68 -3.13 -4.58
C ALA A 28 -21.89 -3.04 -6.10
N ASN A 29 -21.28 -3.95 -6.87
CA ASN A 29 -21.46 -4.06 -8.32
C ASN A 29 -21.00 -2.82 -9.12
N LEU A 30 -19.88 -2.22 -8.69
CA LEU A 30 -19.15 -1.13 -9.36
C LEU A 30 -17.66 -1.52 -9.56
N PRO A 31 -17.35 -2.64 -10.23
CA PRO A 31 -15.98 -3.15 -10.37
C PRO A 31 -15.04 -2.23 -11.16
N GLU A 32 -15.55 -1.39 -12.05
CA GLU A 32 -14.78 -0.38 -12.78
C GLU A 32 -14.17 0.67 -11.84
N CYS A 33 -14.81 0.93 -10.70
CA CYS A 33 -14.36 1.94 -9.76
C CYS A 33 -13.06 1.56 -9.04
N ILE A 34 -12.62 0.29 -9.05
CA ILE A 34 -11.32 -0.08 -8.47
C ILE A 34 -10.12 0.17 -9.39
N GLN A 35 -10.35 0.41 -10.69
CA GLN A 35 -9.25 0.57 -11.66
C GLN A 35 -8.28 1.71 -11.32
N PRO A 36 -8.74 2.89 -10.84
CA PRO A 36 -7.82 3.95 -10.41
C PRO A 36 -6.94 3.55 -9.23
N LEU A 37 -7.46 2.74 -8.29
CA LEU A 37 -6.67 2.23 -7.17
C LEU A 37 -5.63 1.21 -7.64
N VAL A 38 -6.00 0.33 -8.56
CA VAL A 38 -5.05 -0.64 -9.15
C VAL A 38 -3.90 0.11 -9.83
N ALA A 39 -4.19 1.10 -10.67
CA ALA A 39 -3.17 1.91 -11.34
C ALA A 39 -2.28 2.67 -10.33
N MET A 40 -2.88 3.28 -9.30
CA MET A 40 -2.13 3.94 -8.25
C MET A 40 -1.17 2.99 -7.53
N VAL A 41 -1.60 1.77 -7.22
CA VAL A 41 -0.78 0.76 -6.52
C VAL A 41 0.35 0.24 -7.42
N GLU A 42 0.12 0.09 -8.73
CA GLU A 42 1.17 -0.22 -9.71
C GLU A 42 2.23 0.89 -9.77
N GLU A 43 1.81 2.16 -9.86
CA GLU A 43 2.72 3.32 -9.88
C GLU A 43 3.48 3.51 -8.54
N LEU A 44 2.81 3.25 -7.41
CA LEU A 44 3.44 3.26 -6.08
C LEU A 44 4.46 2.14 -5.94
N ALA A 45 4.28 1.00 -6.61
CA ALA A 45 5.27 -0.06 -6.57
C ALA A 45 6.59 0.37 -7.22
N GLU A 46 6.53 1.20 -8.26
CA GLU A 46 7.71 1.77 -8.91
C GLU A 46 8.41 2.76 -7.98
N THR A 47 7.70 3.80 -7.50
CA THR A 47 8.31 4.83 -6.64
C THR A 47 8.71 4.28 -5.26
N GLY A 48 7.91 3.38 -4.71
CA GLY A 48 8.15 2.69 -3.45
C GLY A 48 9.34 1.74 -3.48
N SER A 49 9.72 1.21 -4.65
CA SER A 49 10.94 0.39 -4.79
C SER A 49 12.20 1.21 -4.52
N VAL A 50 12.21 2.48 -4.92
CA VAL A 50 13.31 3.41 -4.64
C VAL A 50 13.43 3.67 -3.14
N VAL A 51 12.28 3.82 -2.46
CA VAL A 51 12.24 4.01 -1.00
C VAL A 51 12.70 2.75 -0.26
N ALA A 52 12.20 1.58 -0.65
CA ALA A 52 12.60 0.29 -0.07
C ALA A 52 14.12 0.11 -0.14
N HIS A 53 14.71 0.37 -1.31
CA HIS A 53 16.15 0.25 -1.50
C HIS A 53 16.93 1.30 -0.69
N ARG A 54 16.56 2.58 -0.78
CA ARG A 54 17.35 3.67 -0.18
C ARG A 54 17.23 3.74 1.34
N HIS A 55 16.04 3.52 1.88
CA HIS A 55 15.78 3.70 3.32
C HIS A 55 16.00 2.40 4.09
N TYR A 56 15.61 1.26 3.52
CA TYR A 56 15.61 -0.03 4.22
C TYR A 56 16.67 -1.01 3.73
N ARG A 57 17.35 -0.71 2.60
CA ARG A 57 18.23 -1.68 1.90
C ARG A 57 17.50 -3.00 1.59
N ALA A 58 16.18 -2.91 1.37
CA ALA A 58 15.29 -4.04 1.15
C ALA A 58 14.94 -4.17 -0.35
N ARG A 59 14.60 -5.39 -0.76
CA ARG A 59 13.96 -5.66 -2.05
C ARG A 59 12.48 -5.27 -2.00
N GLY A 60 11.82 -5.39 -3.14
CA GLY A 60 10.39 -5.12 -3.25
C GLY A 60 10.10 -3.62 -3.27
N TRP A 61 8.97 -3.23 -2.66
CA TRP A 61 8.55 -1.84 -2.58
C TRP A 61 7.80 -1.57 -1.28
N VAL A 62 7.80 -0.31 -0.84
CA VAL A 62 7.12 0.13 0.37
C VAL A 62 6.34 1.42 0.08
N MET A 63 5.19 1.55 0.72
CA MET A 63 4.46 2.80 0.88
C MET A 63 4.02 2.92 2.33
N HIS A 64 4.23 4.10 2.91
CA HIS A 64 3.92 4.39 4.31
C HIS A 64 2.44 4.75 4.48
N HIS A 65 2.08 5.57 5.48
CA HIS A 65 0.68 5.89 5.76
C HIS A 65 0.02 6.87 4.79
N ASN A 66 0.76 7.60 3.96
CA ASN A 66 0.21 8.67 3.12
C ASN A 66 0.88 8.73 1.75
N THR A 67 0.10 9.08 0.73
CA THR A 67 0.60 9.43 -0.61
C THR A 67 -0.22 10.57 -1.22
N ASP A 68 0.18 11.02 -2.40
CA ASP A 68 -0.45 12.10 -3.14
C ASP A 68 -0.43 11.82 -4.65
N LEU A 69 -0.77 12.85 -5.44
CA LEU A 69 -0.78 12.78 -6.90
C LEU A 69 0.57 12.31 -7.48
N TRP A 70 1.67 12.63 -6.81
CA TRP A 70 3.03 12.36 -7.27
C TRP A 70 3.59 11.01 -6.80
N ARG A 71 2.74 10.17 -6.17
CA ARG A 71 3.11 8.82 -5.72
C ARG A 71 4.27 8.85 -4.73
N ALA A 72 4.29 9.85 -3.85
CA ALA A 72 5.22 9.88 -2.73
C ALA A 72 4.99 8.64 -1.84
N ALA A 73 6.05 7.87 -1.60
CA ALA A 73 5.96 6.60 -0.87
C ALA A 73 6.76 6.59 0.45
N GLY A 74 7.55 7.64 0.70
CA GLY A 74 8.33 7.82 1.93
C GLY A 74 7.45 8.20 3.14
N PRO A 75 7.99 8.11 4.36
CA PRO A 75 7.29 8.57 5.56
C PRO A 75 7.18 10.11 5.54
N ILE A 76 6.02 10.64 5.92
CA ILE A 76 5.77 12.08 5.99
C ILE A 76 5.30 12.51 7.40
N ASP A 77 5.23 13.81 7.62
CA ASP A 77 4.79 14.50 8.84
C ASP A 77 5.71 14.27 10.05
N GLY A 78 5.67 13.10 10.69
CA GLY A 78 6.52 12.80 11.83
C GLY A 78 6.48 11.33 12.24
N ALA A 79 7.54 10.83 12.89
CA ALA A 79 7.75 9.40 13.12
C ALA A 79 6.57 8.69 13.80
N LYS A 80 5.89 9.34 14.76
CA LYS A 80 4.74 8.79 15.49
C LYS A 80 3.59 8.34 14.59
N TRP A 81 3.44 8.96 13.42
CA TRP A 81 2.34 8.70 12.48
C TRP A 81 2.87 8.18 11.13
N GLY A 82 4.00 8.75 10.71
CA GLY A 82 4.60 8.57 9.41
C GLY A 82 5.36 7.27 9.22
N LEU A 83 6.00 6.76 10.28
CA LEU A 83 6.86 5.59 10.21
C LEU A 83 6.05 4.29 10.35
N TRP A 84 5.10 4.12 9.43
CA TRP A 84 4.21 2.96 9.35
C TRP A 84 4.34 2.35 7.96
N PRO A 85 5.25 1.37 7.73
CA PRO A 85 5.67 0.93 6.41
C PRO A 85 4.79 -0.20 5.81
N THR A 86 3.49 -0.22 6.11
CA THR A 86 2.57 -1.31 5.72
C THR A 86 1.39 -0.85 4.87
N GLY A 87 1.37 0.41 4.43
CA GLY A 87 0.30 0.94 3.55
C GLY A 87 0.23 0.22 2.22
N GLY A 88 1.37 0.07 1.54
CA GLY A 88 1.45 -0.67 0.27
C GLY A 88 1.03 -2.15 0.40
N VAL A 89 1.39 -2.78 1.53
CA VAL A 89 1.00 -4.15 1.86
C VAL A 89 -0.52 -4.26 2.01
N TRP A 90 -1.15 -3.39 2.81
CA TRP A 90 -2.60 -3.45 3.02
C TRP A 90 -3.37 -3.16 1.74
N LEU A 91 -3.00 -2.13 0.97
CA LEU A 91 -3.65 -1.84 -0.31
C LEU A 91 -3.59 -3.03 -1.25
N THR A 92 -2.45 -3.71 -1.32
CA THR A 92 -2.30 -4.90 -2.18
C THR A 92 -3.14 -6.07 -1.69
N ALA A 93 -3.15 -6.34 -0.38
CA ALA A 93 -3.97 -7.39 0.20
C ALA A 93 -5.47 -7.13 -0.07
N GLN A 94 -5.94 -5.90 0.13
CA GLN A 94 -7.32 -5.51 -0.16
C GLN A 94 -7.66 -5.70 -1.65
N LEU A 95 -6.78 -5.31 -2.58
CA LEU A 95 -7.03 -5.51 -4.01
C LEU A 95 -7.14 -7.00 -4.37
N LEU A 96 -6.33 -7.86 -3.74
CA LEU A 96 -6.43 -9.31 -3.91
C LEU A 96 -7.73 -9.89 -3.33
N ASP A 97 -8.20 -9.36 -2.19
CA ASP A 97 -9.49 -9.76 -1.60
C ASP A 97 -10.67 -9.35 -2.51
N LEU A 98 -10.61 -8.14 -3.07
CA LEU A 98 -11.63 -7.63 -3.98
C LEU A 98 -11.73 -8.46 -5.27
N CYS A 99 -10.66 -9.14 -5.69
CA CYS A 99 -10.73 -10.07 -6.82
C CYS A 99 -11.81 -11.14 -6.63
N ASN A 100 -12.08 -11.58 -5.39
CA ASN A 100 -13.09 -12.62 -5.11
C ASN A 100 -14.51 -12.24 -5.52
N TYR A 101 -14.76 -10.96 -5.80
CA TYR A 101 -16.06 -10.42 -6.19
C TYR A 101 -16.12 -10.04 -7.68
N LEU A 102 -15.05 -10.26 -8.45
CA LEU A 102 -15.01 -9.98 -9.90
C LEU A 102 -15.51 -11.18 -10.72
N ASP A 103 -16.01 -10.91 -11.92
CA ASP A 103 -16.40 -11.95 -12.89
C ASP A 103 -15.19 -12.75 -13.42
N ASP A 104 -14.03 -12.09 -13.60
CA ASP A 104 -12.75 -12.73 -13.95
C ASP A 104 -11.68 -12.42 -12.88
N PRO A 105 -11.71 -13.14 -11.73
CA PRO A 105 -10.75 -12.94 -10.64
C PRO A 105 -9.31 -13.25 -11.07
N GLU A 106 -9.12 -14.20 -11.99
CA GLU A 106 -7.81 -14.70 -12.37
C GLU A 106 -7.05 -13.71 -13.25
N ALA A 107 -7.74 -12.98 -14.14
CA ALA A 107 -7.11 -11.90 -14.87
C ALA A 107 -6.58 -10.80 -13.94
N MET A 108 -7.36 -10.38 -12.95
CA MET A 108 -6.94 -9.35 -12.00
C MET A 108 -5.81 -9.85 -11.09
N ARG A 109 -5.90 -11.07 -10.57
CA ARG A 109 -4.83 -11.68 -9.76
C ARG A 109 -3.51 -11.76 -10.52
N ARG A 110 -3.52 -12.15 -11.79
CA ARG A 110 -2.31 -12.16 -12.65
C ARG A 110 -1.71 -10.76 -12.80
N ARG A 111 -2.54 -9.73 -12.99
CA ARG A 111 -2.10 -8.33 -13.07
C ARG A 111 -1.48 -7.85 -11.77
N LEU A 112 -2.11 -8.16 -10.63
CA LEU A 112 -1.65 -7.72 -9.30
C LEU A 112 -0.46 -8.52 -8.77
N PHE A 113 -0.20 -9.72 -9.28
CA PHE A 113 0.82 -10.63 -8.76
C PHE A 113 2.22 -10.02 -8.64
N PRO A 114 2.77 -9.30 -9.66
CA PRO A 114 4.08 -8.66 -9.53
C PRO A 114 4.14 -7.65 -8.37
N VAL A 115 3.06 -6.89 -8.18
CA VAL A 115 2.95 -5.88 -7.12
C VAL A 115 2.85 -6.55 -5.74
N ALA A 116 2.01 -7.59 -5.61
CA ALA A 116 1.86 -8.38 -4.40
C ALA A 116 3.15 -9.08 -3.99
N LYS A 117 3.84 -9.68 -4.96
CA LYS A 117 5.16 -10.29 -4.74
C LYS A 117 6.16 -9.25 -4.23
N GLY A 118 6.19 -8.06 -4.82
CA GLY A 118 7.07 -6.98 -4.39
C GLY A 118 6.79 -6.51 -2.95
N ALA A 119 5.51 -6.36 -2.58
CA ALA A 119 5.13 -5.97 -1.22
C ALA A 119 5.53 -7.05 -0.19
N ALA A 120 5.34 -8.33 -0.53
CA ALA A 120 5.77 -9.45 0.32
C ALA A 120 7.29 -9.54 0.45
N GLN A 121 8.04 -9.31 -0.64
CA GLN A 121 9.50 -9.27 -0.62
C GLN A 121 10.04 -8.19 0.32
N PHE A 122 9.41 -7.01 0.34
CA PHE A 122 9.77 -5.97 1.29
C PHE A 122 9.61 -6.45 2.74
N LEU A 123 8.45 -7.04 3.08
CA LEU A 123 8.21 -7.58 4.43
C LEU A 123 9.27 -8.62 4.83
N PHE A 124 9.58 -9.58 3.96
CA PHE A 124 10.59 -10.59 4.27
C PHE A 124 11.97 -9.99 4.56
N ASP A 125 12.31 -8.86 3.95
CA ASP A 125 13.62 -8.22 4.13
C ASP A 125 13.67 -7.29 5.36
N VAL A 126 12.53 -6.76 5.82
CA VAL A 126 12.48 -5.84 6.97
C VAL A 126 12.05 -6.50 8.28
N LEU A 127 11.58 -7.75 8.24
CA LEU A 127 11.33 -8.54 9.42
C LEU A 127 12.63 -8.82 10.18
N VAL A 128 12.62 -8.60 11.50
CA VAL A 128 13.76 -8.84 12.38
C VAL A 128 13.41 -9.82 13.50
N PRO A 129 14.37 -10.61 14.02
CA PRO A 129 14.12 -11.49 15.16
C PRO A 129 13.71 -10.70 16.41
N LEU A 130 12.67 -11.19 17.10
CA LEU A 130 12.30 -10.68 18.42
C LEU A 130 13.14 -11.40 19.50
N PRO A 131 13.99 -10.68 20.28
CA PRO A 131 14.88 -11.30 21.25
C PRO A 131 14.16 -12.21 22.25
N GLY A 132 14.68 -13.43 22.42
CA GLY A 132 14.12 -14.42 23.36
C GLY A 132 12.91 -15.22 22.82
N THR A 133 12.60 -15.11 21.53
CA THR A 133 11.50 -15.84 20.87
C THR A 133 11.92 -16.36 19.49
N ASP A 134 11.12 -17.24 18.89
CA ASP A 134 11.28 -17.68 17.49
C ASP A 134 10.48 -16.81 16.50
N TYR A 135 9.95 -15.67 16.95
CA TYR A 135 9.13 -14.80 16.11
C TYR A 135 9.98 -13.77 15.35
N LEU A 136 9.48 -13.43 14.16
CA LEU A 136 9.92 -12.27 13.39
C LEU A 136 8.91 -11.14 13.56
N VAL A 137 9.40 -9.91 13.72
CA VAL A 137 8.57 -8.71 13.94
C VAL A 137 8.99 -7.56 13.03
N THR A 138 8.07 -6.63 12.80
CA THR A 138 8.40 -5.33 12.20
C THR A 138 8.94 -4.39 13.29
N ASN A 139 10.05 -3.71 13.00
CA ASN A 139 10.62 -2.72 13.91
C ASN A 139 11.51 -1.73 13.12
N PRO A 140 11.29 -0.41 13.22
CA PRO A 140 10.20 0.29 13.91
C PRO A 140 8.86 0.17 13.18
N SER A 141 7.75 0.34 13.90
CA SER A 141 6.38 0.30 13.35
C SER A 141 5.40 1.19 14.13
#